data_AF-A0A367K7E4-F1
#
_entry.id   AF-A0A367K7E4-F1
#
_cell.length_a   1.000
_cell.length_b   1.000
_cell.length_c   1.000
_cell.angle_alpha   90.00
_cell.angle_beta   90.00
_cell.angle_gamma   90.00
#
_symmetry.space_group_name_H-M   'P 1'
#
loop_
_entity.id
_entity.type
_entity.pdbx_description
1 polymer ?
#
loop_
_entity_poly.entity_id
_entity_poly.type
_entity_poly.pdbx_seq_one_letter_code
_entity_poly.pdbx_strand_id
1 'polypeptide(L)'
;SLPKDQSWIPRQEEDTSGKVQCKNCHAWIPPSSLTLHETFCLRNNVPCPWGCGQIFKKGSQELQEHGHCDQCEFISNSQQEQEKHFDYCHTLKTCVCTQFATPSYETLAEHRRTICPEKLIMCRYCHILTAQGVQSLDPRDRLLGLHSHESYCGSRTIVCQKCNKPIPIKDVQVHAKIHEIKRQQQTLPPFCANRNCIRPRATNKNRLGFCQYCFGPFWITEDDPKNTKLIQRIARKLHSQLTVGCGHDWCRNKYCASCNKEPKDATTAASLLIPMIKPLPRELSLPQPNPELHLCVDETTTRKKFLAEFLMETTQHYELGWCVKAIEAEQEDLDRAQAWLDRNAPRK
;
A
#
# COMPACT_ATOMS: atom_id res chain seq x y z
N SER A 1 0.81 29.14 -24.23
CA SER A 1 -0.19 29.62 -25.21
C SER A 1 -0.47 28.49 -26.18
N LEU A 2 -1.48 27.67 -25.84
CA LEU A 2 -1.89 26.51 -26.65
C LEU A 2 -2.45 27.02 -27.99
N PRO A 3 -2.11 26.39 -29.13
CA PRO A 3 -2.77 26.74 -30.39
C PRO A 3 -4.23 26.32 -30.31
N LYS A 4 -5.11 27.27 -30.62
CA LYS A 4 -6.56 27.11 -30.65
C LYS A 4 -6.95 26.05 -31.68
N ASP A 5 -7.93 25.23 -31.27
CA ASP A 5 -8.75 24.34 -32.08
C ASP A 5 -8.91 24.87 -33.52
N GLN A 6 -8.40 24.11 -34.49
CA GLN A 6 -8.92 24.15 -35.84
C GLN A 6 -10.30 23.48 -35.79
N SER A 7 -11.33 24.32 -35.63
CA SER A 7 -12.72 23.94 -35.83
C SER A 7 -12.87 23.22 -37.16
N TRP A 8 -13.26 21.96 -37.09
CA TRP A 8 -13.70 21.15 -38.22
C TRP A 8 -14.92 21.82 -38.85
N ILE A 9 -14.73 22.55 -39.95
CA ILE A 9 -15.83 23.04 -40.77
C ILE A 9 -16.35 21.82 -41.54
N PRO A 10 -17.61 21.37 -41.33
CA PRO A 10 -18.17 20.28 -42.13
C PRO A 10 -18.15 20.72 -43.60
N ARG A 11 -17.48 19.96 -44.47
CA ARG A 11 -17.64 20.12 -45.92
C ARG A 11 -19.13 19.96 -46.21
N GLN A 12 -19.78 21.01 -46.71
CA GLN A 12 -21.13 20.90 -47.26
C GLN A 12 -21.11 19.78 -48.30
N GLU A 13 -21.94 18.75 -48.11
CA GLU A 13 -22.16 17.72 -49.11
C GLU A 13 -22.79 18.41 -50.33
N GLU A 14 -21.98 18.69 -51.35
CA GLU A 14 -22.49 19.18 -52.63
C GLU A 14 -23.43 18.11 -53.20
N ASP A 15 -24.68 18.48 -53.46
CA ASP A 15 -25.63 17.62 -54.15
C ASP A 15 -25.05 17.23 -55.53
N THR A 16 -24.58 15.98 -55.63
CA THR A 16 -23.98 15.38 -56.84
C THR A 16 -25.02 14.73 -57.73
N SER A 17 -26.31 14.78 -57.37
CA SER A 17 -27.40 14.21 -58.15
C SER A 17 -27.47 14.86 -59.55
N GLY A 18 -27.22 14.06 -60.58
CA GLY A 18 -27.29 14.48 -61.98
C GLY A 18 -26.08 15.25 -62.53
N LYS A 19 -24.94 15.28 -61.84
CA LYS A 19 -23.68 15.90 -62.32
C LYS A 19 -22.66 14.84 -62.75
N VAL A 20 -21.80 15.17 -63.70
CA VAL A 20 -20.69 14.34 -64.18
C VAL A 20 -19.37 14.96 -63.74
N GLN A 21 -18.43 14.15 -63.26
CA GLN A 21 -17.12 14.62 -62.83
C GLN A 21 -16.19 14.84 -64.03
N CYS A 22 -15.59 16.02 -64.15
CA CYS A 22 -14.57 16.27 -65.17
C CYS A 22 -13.32 15.43 -64.89
N LYS A 23 -12.77 14.80 -65.94
CA LYS A 23 -11.58 13.95 -65.84
C LYS A 23 -10.28 14.71 -65.53
N ASN A 24 -10.24 16.02 -65.77
CA ASN A 24 -9.03 16.84 -65.64
C ASN A 24 -8.97 17.62 -64.31
N CYS A 25 -10.04 18.29 -63.92
CA CYS A 25 -10.11 19.06 -62.67
C CYS A 25 -10.94 18.39 -61.56
N HIS A 26 -11.47 17.19 -61.80
CA HIS A 26 -12.25 16.44 -60.82
C HIS A 26 -13.47 17.19 -60.23
N ALA A 27 -13.89 18.31 -60.82
CA ALA A 27 -15.06 19.08 -60.42
C ALA A 27 -16.36 18.44 -60.95
N TRP A 28 -17.43 18.51 -60.17
CA TRP A 28 -18.76 18.02 -60.55
C TRP A 28 -19.50 19.06 -61.40
N ILE A 29 -19.76 18.75 -62.66
CA ILE A 29 -20.32 19.67 -63.65
C ILE A 29 -21.61 19.08 -64.24
N PRO A 30 -22.65 19.90 -64.49
CA PRO A 30 -23.84 19.44 -65.21
C PRO A 30 -23.50 18.84 -66.60
N PRO A 31 -24.15 17.75 -67.02
CA PRO A 31 -23.87 17.10 -68.32
C PRO A 31 -23.99 18.05 -69.52
N SER A 32 -24.89 19.04 -69.43
CA SER A 32 -25.16 20.02 -70.49
C SER A 32 -23.99 20.99 -70.74
N SER A 33 -23.12 21.24 -69.75
CA SER A 33 -21.99 22.17 -69.86
C SER A 33 -20.62 21.47 -69.84
N LEU A 34 -20.59 20.14 -69.72
CA LEU A 34 -19.36 19.35 -69.60
C LEU A 34 -18.41 19.59 -70.77
N THR A 35 -18.89 19.56 -72.01
CA THR A 35 -18.03 19.72 -73.21
C THR A 35 -17.35 21.09 -73.28
N LEU A 36 -18.08 22.15 -72.92
CA LEU A 36 -17.53 23.52 -72.85
C LEU A 36 -16.56 23.67 -71.68
N HIS A 37 -16.87 23.05 -70.54
CA HIS A 37 -15.97 23.02 -69.40
C HIS A 37 -14.67 22.27 -69.70
N GLU A 38 -14.74 21.06 -70.28
CA GLU A 38 -13.57 20.22 -70.56
C GLU A 38 -12.59 20.92 -71.50
N THR A 39 -13.09 21.56 -72.56
CA THR A 39 -12.26 22.31 -73.51
C THR A 39 -11.57 23.51 -72.86
N PHE A 40 -12.27 24.27 -72.00
CA PHE A 40 -11.68 25.38 -71.26
C PHE A 40 -10.69 24.90 -70.19
N CYS A 41 -11.05 23.85 -69.44
CA CYS A 41 -10.28 23.29 -68.36
C CYS A 41 -8.97 22.66 -68.86
N LEU A 42 -9.01 21.88 -69.94
CA LEU A 42 -7.80 21.28 -70.54
C LEU A 42 -6.85 22.34 -71.08
N ARG A 43 -7.36 23.49 -71.51
CA ARG A 43 -6.55 24.61 -72.00
C ARG A 43 -5.88 25.36 -70.85
N ASN A 44 -6.62 25.66 -69.80
CA ASN A 44 -6.18 26.60 -68.76
C ASN A 44 -5.70 25.97 -67.46
N ASN A 45 -6.07 24.73 -67.17
CA ASN A 45 -5.75 24.08 -65.90
C ASN A 45 -4.88 22.84 -66.11
N VAL A 46 -4.05 22.54 -65.11
CA VAL A 46 -3.20 21.35 -65.06
C VAL A 46 -3.26 20.76 -63.65
N PRO A 47 -3.54 19.45 -63.50
CA PRO A 47 -3.44 18.78 -62.21
C PRO A 47 -1.97 18.63 -61.81
N CYS A 48 -1.69 18.57 -60.52
CA CYS A 48 -0.33 18.35 -60.03
C CYS A 48 0.24 17.04 -60.61
N PRO A 49 1.46 17.06 -61.22
CA PRO A 49 2.08 15.86 -61.79
C PRO A 49 2.33 14.74 -60.78
N TRP A 50 2.46 15.08 -59.49
CA TRP A 50 2.66 14.12 -58.41
C TRP A 50 1.36 13.41 -57.97
N GLY A 51 0.21 13.78 -58.55
CA GLY A 51 -1.06 13.11 -58.26
C GLY A 51 -1.67 13.47 -56.91
N CYS A 52 -1.30 14.61 -56.31
CA CYS A 52 -1.81 15.05 -55.01
C CYS A 52 -3.24 15.59 -55.02
N GLY A 53 -3.88 15.63 -56.20
CA GLY A 53 -5.26 16.06 -56.38
C GLY A 53 -5.46 17.58 -56.45
N GLN A 54 -4.41 18.40 -56.32
CA GLN A 54 -4.49 19.85 -56.53
C GLN A 54 -4.45 20.21 -58.02
N ILE A 55 -5.19 21.25 -58.40
CA ILE A 55 -5.31 21.71 -59.79
C ILE A 55 -4.92 23.18 -59.85
N PHE A 56 -4.01 23.50 -60.74
CA PHE A 56 -3.47 24.84 -60.91
C PHE A 56 -3.78 25.40 -62.30
N LYS A 57 -3.74 26.72 -62.43
CA LYS A 57 -3.78 27.35 -63.75
C LYS A 57 -2.42 27.18 -64.44
N LYS A 58 -2.41 26.91 -65.73
CA LYS A 58 -1.17 26.77 -66.51
C LYS A 58 -0.38 28.08 -66.46
N GLY A 59 0.88 27.99 -66.05
CA GLY A 59 1.77 29.15 -65.92
C GLY A 59 1.50 30.02 -64.70
N SER A 60 0.69 29.59 -63.72
CA SER A 60 0.56 30.32 -62.46
C SER A 60 1.81 30.18 -61.60
N GLN A 61 2.08 31.22 -60.79
CA GLN A 61 3.13 31.20 -59.77
C GLN A 61 2.87 30.09 -58.72
N GLU A 62 1.61 29.83 -58.39
CA GLU A 62 1.19 28.76 -57.48
C GLU A 62 1.65 27.36 -57.94
N LEU A 63 1.62 27.07 -59.25
CA LEU A 63 2.11 25.80 -59.78
C LEU A 63 3.64 25.69 -59.71
N GLN A 64 4.34 26.82 -59.82
CA GLN A 64 5.81 26.87 -59.77
C GLN A 64 6.35 26.74 -58.35
N GLU A 65 5.65 27.32 -57.37
CA GLU A 65 6.02 27.27 -55.96
C GLU A 65 5.46 26.04 -55.23
N HIS A 66 4.51 25.33 -55.85
CA HIS A 66 3.99 24.08 -55.33
C HIS A 66 5.04 22.97 -55.40
N GLY A 67 5.34 22.39 -54.24
CA GLY A 67 6.41 21.42 -54.07
C GLY A 67 5.97 20.26 -53.18
N HIS A 68 6.47 19.08 -53.52
CA HIS A 68 6.34 17.86 -52.73
C HIS A 68 7.66 17.51 -52.08
N CYS A 69 7.61 16.95 -50.88
CA CYS A 69 8.77 16.28 -50.32
C CYS A 69 8.97 14.90 -50.99
N ASP A 70 10.22 14.54 -51.25
CA ASP A 70 10.62 13.23 -51.78
C ASP A 70 10.70 12.14 -50.69
N GLN A 71 10.77 12.55 -49.42
CA GLN A 71 10.97 11.67 -48.26
C GLN A 71 9.72 11.50 -47.39
N CYS A 72 8.66 12.29 -47.60
CA CYS A 72 7.41 12.17 -46.86
C CYS A 72 6.22 12.74 -47.64
N GLU A 73 5.01 12.61 -47.08
CA GLU A 73 3.76 13.04 -47.72
C GLU A 73 3.50 14.56 -47.60
N PHE A 74 4.51 15.36 -47.27
CA PHE A 74 4.35 16.81 -47.11
C PHE A 74 4.16 17.50 -48.47
N ILE A 75 3.18 18.38 -48.51
CA ILE A 75 2.82 19.20 -49.67
C ILE A 75 2.96 20.66 -49.25
N SER A 76 3.72 21.41 -50.04
CA SER A 76 3.91 22.85 -49.85
C SER A 76 3.37 23.61 -51.04
N ASN A 77 2.88 24.83 -50.80
CA ASN A 77 2.46 25.74 -51.86
C ASN A 77 3.43 26.93 -52.00
N SER A 78 4.53 26.91 -51.25
CA SER A 78 5.59 27.89 -51.29
C SER A 78 6.95 27.20 -51.16
N GLN A 79 7.92 27.64 -51.97
CA GLN A 79 9.29 27.16 -51.88
C GLN A 79 9.91 27.37 -50.49
N GLN A 80 9.55 28.45 -49.79
CA GLN A 80 10.03 28.72 -48.42
C GLN A 80 9.50 27.70 -47.40
N GLU A 81 8.29 27.19 -47.59
CA GLU A 81 7.72 26.14 -46.74
C GLU A 81 8.42 24.81 -46.98
N GLN A 82 8.77 24.52 -48.23
CA GLN A 82 9.51 23.31 -48.60
C GLN A 82 10.92 23.30 -48.01
N GLU A 83 11.64 24.42 -48.09
CA GLU A 83 12.98 24.58 -47.48
C GLU A 83 12.91 24.42 -45.95
N LYS A 84 11.97 25.11 -45.29
CA LYS A 84 11.75 24.95 -43.84
C LYS A 84 11.39 23.51 -43.47
N HIS A 85 10.55 22.86 -44.26
CA HIS A 85 10.18 21.47 -44.03
C HIS A 85 11.39 20.54 -44.11
N PHE A 86 12.24 20.70 -45.13
CA PHE A 86 13.48 19.93 -45.27
C PHE A 86 14.41 20.16 -44.07
N ASP A 87 14.59 21.42 -43.67
CA ASP A 87 15.39 21.79 -42.51
C ASP A 87 14.84 21.19 -41.21
N TYR A 88 13.52 21.21 -41.02
CA TYR A 88 12.89 20.73 -39.79
C TYR A 88 12.78 19.20 -39.70
N CYS A 89 12.48 18.53 -40.81
CA CYS A 89 12.08 17.12 -40.84
C CYS A 89 13.13 16.18 -41.43
N HIS A 90 14.04 16.68 -42.28
CA HIS A 90 14.96 15.85 -43.07
C HIS A 90 16.45 16.13 -42.81
N THR A 91 16.79 17.27 -42.19
CA THR A 91 18.18 17.56 -41.81
C THR A 91 18.60 16.78 -40.56
N LEU A 92 19.72 16.06 -40.61
CA LEU A 92 20.22 15.29 -39.47
C LEU A 92 20.50 16.19 -38.26
N LYS A 93 19.89 15.87 -37.12
CA LYS A 93 20.06 16.58 -35.85
C LYS A 93 20.56 15.61 -34.80
N THR A 94 21.58 16.04 -34.05
CA THR A 94 22.15 15.28 -32.94
C THR A 94 21.68 15.85 -31.61
N CYS A 95 21.28 14.98 -30.69
CA CYS A 95 20.92 15.40 -29.33
C CYS A 95 22.17 15.79 -28.53
N VAL A 96 21.99 16.65 -27.52
CA VAL A 96 23.05 17.07 -26.59
C VAL A 96 23.68 15.88 -25.85
N CYS A 97 22.92 14.80 -25.63
CA CYS A 97 23.43 13.56 -25.03
C CYS A 97 24.37 12.75 -25.93
N THR A 98 24.56 13.16 -27.19
CA THR A 98 25.39 12.53 -28.22
C THR A 98 25.09 11.05 -28.55
N GLN A 99 24.06 10.47 -27.93
CA GLN A 99 23.66 9.06 -28.09
C GLN A 99 22.46 8.87 -29.02
N PHE A 100 21.87 9.97 -29.51
CA PHE A 100 20.69 9.95 -30.36
C PHE A 100 20.81 10.98 -31.47
N ALA A 101 20.53 10.55 -32.71
CA ALA A 101 20.49 11.39 -33.89
C ALA A 101 19.27 11.04 -34.75
N THR A 102 18.60 12.04 -35.29
CA THR A 102 17.37 11.86 -36.07
C THR A 102 17.19 13.03 -37.04
N PRO A 103 16.58 12.83 -38.21
CA PRO A 103 16.35 13.92 -39.16
C PRO A 103 15.20 14.87 -38.75
N SER A 104 14.29 14.44 -37.87
CA SER A 104 13.11 15.22 -37.48
C SER A 104 13.28 15.93 -36.12
N TYR A 105 12.87 17.19 -36.04
CA TYR A 105 12.77 17.89 -34.75
C TYR A 105 11.74 17.27 -33.81
N GLU A 106 10.66 16.68 -34.34
CA GLU A 106 9.59 16.08 -33.54
C GLU A 106 10.11 14.88 -32.75
N THR A 107 10.77 13.95 -33.43
CA THR A 107 11.39 12.77 -32.81
C THR A 107 12.52 13.16 -31.85
N LEU A 108 13.28 14.22 -32.16
CA LEU A 108 14.30 14.75 -31.25
C LEU A 108 13.67 15.35 -29.99
N ALA A 109 12.57 16.10 -30.12
CA ALA A 109 11.85 16.67 -29.00
C ALA A 109 11.24 15.57 -28.12
N GLU A 110 10.67 14.52 -28.72
CA GLU A 110 10.16 13.35 -28.02
C GLU A 110 11.27 12.65 -27.22
N HIS A 111 12.43 12.39 -27.83
CA HIS A 111 13.58 11.84 -27.13
C HIS A 111 14.00 12.73 -25.94
N ARG A 112 14.15 14.04 -26.14
CA ARG A 112 14.58 15.00 -25.11
C ARG A 112 13.63 15.07 -23.92
N ARG A 113 12.32 14.88 -24.13
CA ARG A 113 11.31 14.92 -23.06
C ARG A 113 11.03 13.55 -22.41
N THR A 114 11.48 12.44 -22.99
CA THR A 114 11.18 11.09 -22.48
C THR A 114 12.42 10.41 -21.88
N ILE A 115 13.32 9.94 -22.74
CA ILE A 115 14.38 8.97 -22.43
C ILE A 115 15.80 9.56 -22.46
N CYS A 116 15.94 10.83 -22.85
CA CYS A 116 17.25 11.46 -22.94
C CYS A 116 17.96 11.47 -21.57
N PRO A 117 19.22 10.99 -21.48
CA PRO A 117 20.01 11.06 -20.24
C PRO A 117 20.20 12.50 -19.74
N GLU A 118 20.31 13.46 -20.63
CA GLU A 118 20.49 14.88 -20.31
C GLU A 118 19.17 15.61 -19.99
N LYS A 119 18.04 14.88 -19.99
CA LYS A 119 16.77 15.45 -19.56
C LYS A 119 16.88 15.85 -18.09
N LEU A 120 16.51 17.09 -17.79
CA LEU A 120 16.45 17.57 -16.41
C LEU A 120 15.20 17.03 -15.72
N ILE A 121 15.40 16.45 -14.55
CA ILE A 121 14.36 15.95 -13.66
C ILE A 121 14.51 16.57 -12.28
N MET A 122 13.39 16.73 -11.58
CA MET A 122 13.40 16.97 -10.14
C MET A 122 13.54 15.61 -9.44
N CYS A 123 14.70 15.34 -8.84
CA CYS A 123 14.95 14.06 -8.19
C CYS A 123 13.95 13.82 -7.05
N ARG A 124 13.32 12.64 -7.02
CA ARG A 124 12.33 12.26 -5.98
C ARG A 124 12.87 12.25 -4.56
N TYR A 125 14.19 12.13 -4.41
CA TYR A 125 14.85 11.89 -3.12
C TYR A 125 15.58 13.12 -2.58
N CYS A 126 16.27 13.90 -3.42
CA CYS A 126 16.95 15.13 -2.99
C CYS A 126 16.19 16.40 -3.37
N HIS A 127 15.16 16.31 -4.23
CA HIS A 127 14.37 17.46 -4.70
C HIS A 127 15.21 18.56 -5.39
N ILE A 128 16.36 18.20 -5.96
CA ILE A 128 17.20 19.08 -6.76
C ILE A 128 16.95 18.80 -8.25
N LEU A 129 17.04 19.85 -9.06
CA LEU A 129 17.00 19.74 -10.53
C LEU A 129 18.34 19.19 -11.03
N THR A 130 18.33 18.01 -11.62
CA THR A 130 19.55 17.33 -12.11
C THR A 130 19.29 16.63 -13.44
N ALA A 131 20.35 16.28 -14.18
CA ALA A 131 20.22 15.36 -15.30
C ALA A 131 19.72 13.98 -14.83
N GLN A 132 18.84 13.36 -15.62
CA GLN A 132 18.28 12.04 -15.37
C GLN A 132 19.38 10.96 -15.39
N GLY A 133 20.33 11.12 -16.31
CA GLY A 133 21.39 10.18 -16.62
C GLY A 133 20.87 8.90 -17.26
N VAL A 134 21.78 7.94 -17.46
CA VAL A 134 21.43 6.67 -18.12
C VAL A 134 20.45 5.85 -17.29
N GLN A 135 19.70 4.98 -17.96
CA GLN A 135 18.81 4.04 -17.28
C GLN A 135 19.62 3.15 -16.31
N SER A 136 19.05 2.87 -15.13
CA SER A 136 19.75 2.06 -14.14
C SER A 136 20.04 0.64 -14.66
N LEU A 137 21.21 0.12 -14.30
CA LEU A 137 21.62 -1.25 -14.60
C LEU A 137 20.92 -2.26 -13.71
N ASP A 138 20.55 -1.87 -12.48
CA ASP A 138 19.85 -2.72 -11.52
C ASP A 138 18.41 -2.99 -12.00
N PRO A 139 18.02 -4.28 -12.19
CA PRO A 139 16.66 -4.65 -12.59
C PRO A 139 15.57 -4.07 -11.69
N ARG A 140 15.83 -3.96 -10.38
CA ARG A 140 14.85 -3.43 -9.42
C ARG A 140 14.59 -1.94 -9.64
N ASP A 141 15.66 -1.19 -9.82
CA ASP A 141 15.59 0.25 -10.08
C ASP A 141 14.95 0.53 -11.45
N ARG A 142 15.21 -0.33 -12.43
CA ARG A 142 14.55 -0.27 -13.74
C ARG A 142 13.04 -0.44 -13.63
N LEU A 143 12.57 -1.40 -12.82
CA LEU A 143 11.14 -1.61 -12.58
C LEU A 143 10.47 -0.41 -11.90
N LEU A 144 11.22 0.30 -11.04
CA LEU A 144 10.78 1.53 -10.38
C LEU A 144 10.89 2.78 -11.29
N GLY A 145 11.39 2.62 -12.51
CA GLY A 145 11.62 3.69 -13.47
C GLY A 145 12.75 4.65 -13.06
N LEU A 146 13.67 4.21 -12.20
CA LEU A 146 14.77 5.02 -11.71
C LEU A 146 15.92 5.04 -12.71
N HIS A 147 16.48 6.23 -12.89
CA HIS A 147 17.69 6.45 -13.68
C HIS A 147 18.91 6.60 -12.76
N SER A 148 20.11 6.67 -13.34
CA SER A 148 21.37 6.66 -12.60
C SER A 148 21.42 7.62 -11.39
N HIS A 149 20.96 8.88 -11.57
CA HIS A 149 20.95 9.84 -10.47
C HIS A 149 19.97 9.44 -9.36
N GLU A 150 18.72 9.10 -9.70
CA GLU A 150 17.71 8.70 -8.72
C GLU A 150 18.09 7.39 -8.01
N SER A 151 18.68 6.44 -8.73
CA SER A 151 19.19 5.18 -8.19
C SER A 151 20.27 5.41 -7.12
N TYR A 152 21.26 6.26 -7.43
CA TYR A 152 22.32 6.62 -6.50
C TYR A 152 21.80 7.48 -5.34
N CYS A 153 20.94 8.45 -5.60
CA CYS A 153 20.39 9.29 -4.54
C CYS A 153 19.47 8.50 -3.60
N GLY A 154 18.70 7.57 -4.15
CA GLY A 154 17.79 6.70 -3.41
C GLY A 154 18.49 5.57 -2.63
N SER A 155 19.72 5.20 -3.02
CA SER A 155 20.52 4.21 -2.29
C SER A 155 21.16 4.74 -1.01
N ARG A 156 21.22 6.08 -0.85
CA ARG A 156 21.62 6.71 0.41
C ARG A 156 20.72 6.23 1.54
N THR A 157 21.30 6.00 2.70
CA THR A 157 20.59 5.42 3.83
C THR A 157 20.11 6.49 4.82
N ILE A 158 18.92 6.28 5.37
CA ILE A 158 18.39 6.99 6.53
C ILE A 158 18.16 6.00 7.68
N VAL A 159 18.11 6.51 8.91
CA VAL A 159 17.83 5.66 10.09
C VAL A 159 16.34 5.63 10.35
N CYS A 160 15.76 4.42 10.38
CA CYS A 160 14.36 4.24 10.74
C CYS A 160 14.13 4.54 12.22
N GLN A 161 13.26 5.50 12.54
CA GLN A 161 12.96 5.89 13.92
C GLN A 161 12.27 4.79 14.76
N LYS A 162 11.68 3.77 14.12
CA LYS A 162 10.99 2.66 14.81
C LYS A 162 11.93 1.52 15.22
N CYS A 163 12.95 1.22 14.41
CA CYS A 163 13.86 0.10 14.68
C CYS A 163 15.34 0.46 14.70
N ASN A 164 15.68 1.74 14.50
CA ASN A 164 17.04 2.27 14.44
C ASN A 164 17.96 1.57 13.43
N LYS A 165 17.38 0.91 12.41
CA LYS A 165 18.14 0.27 11.34
C LYS A 165 18.37 1.26 10.20
N PRO A 166 19.58 1.29 9.61
CA PRO A 166 19.82 2.03 8.39
C PRO A 166 19.07 1.37 7.22
N ILE A 167 18.33 2.18 6.47
CA ILE A 167 17.54 1.74 5.32
C ILE A 167 17.77 2.70 4.14
N PRO A 168 17.87 2.21 2.89
CA PRO A 168 17.91 3.08 1.72
C PRO A 168 16.65 3.95 1.63
N ILE A 169 16.79 5.22 1.23
CA ILE A 169 15.67 6.16 1.08
C ILE A 169 14.61 5.60 0.12
N LYS A 170 15.05 4.94 -0.96
CA LYS A 170 14.14 4.32 -1.95
C LYS A 170 13.28 3.18 -1.37
N ASP A 171 13.72 2.56 -0.28
CA ASP A 171 13.03 1.41 0.34
C ASP A 171 12.18 1.79 1.57
N VAL A 172 12.10 3.08 1.94
CA VAL A 172 11.41 3.53 3.17
C VAL A 172 9.93 3.11 3.20
N GLN A 173 9.23 3.22 2.06
CA GLN A 173 7.82 2.84 1.96
C GLN A 173 7.63 1.33 2.16
N VAL A 174 8.50 0.50 1.57
CA VAL A 174 8.45 -0.96 1.73
C VAL A 174 8.79 -1.34 3.16
N HIS A 175 9.80 -0.70 3.75
CA HIS A 175 10.18 -0.91 5.14
C HIS A 175 9.05 -0.57 6.11
N ALA A 176 8.30 0.50 5.87
CA ALA A 176 7.11 0.85 6.66
C ALA A 176 6.03 -0.24 6.60
N LYS A 177 5.77 -0.81 5.41
CA LYS A 177 4.84 -1.94 5.26
C LYS A 177 5.32 -3.19 6.02
N ILE A 178 6.63 -3.45 6.04
CA ILE A 178 7.19 -4.56 6.83
C ILE A 178 6.90 -4.35 8.33
N HIS A 179 6.97 -3.12 8.83
CA HIS A 179 6.57 -2.82 10.21
C HIS A 179 5.09 -3.10 10.46
N GLU A 180 4.20 -2.74 9.53
CA GLU A 180 2.76 -3.00 9.63
C GLU A 180 2.45 -4.50 9.62
N ILE A 181 3.05 -5.26 8.70
CA ILE A 181 2.89 -6.72 8.63
C ILE A 181 3.41 -7.36 9.92
N LYS A 182 4.59 -6.97 10.39
CA LYS A 182 5.13 -7.48 11.67
C LYS A 182 4.22 -7.14 12.83
N ARG A 183 3.57 -5.98 12.82
CA ARG A 183 2.58 -5.58 13.84
C ARG A 183 1.36 -6.49 13.81
N GLN A 184 0.83 -6.78 12.63
CA GLN A 184 -0.33 -7.66 12.46
C GLN A 184 -0.03 -9.12 12.80
N GLN A 185 1.19 -9.59 12.52
CA GLN A 185 1.62 -10.96 12.82
C GLN A 185 1.99 -11.18 14.30
N GLN A 186 2.00 -10.14 15.14
CA GLN A 186 2.30 -10.34 16.55
C GLN A 186 1.19 -11.15 17.21
N THR A 187 1.56 -12.30 17.75
CA THR A 187 0.72 -13.07 18.65
C THR A 187 1.12 -12.77 20.08
N LEU A 188 0.14 -12.63 20.96
CA LEU A 188 0.41 -12.51 22.39
C LEU A 188 0.95 -13.84 22.92
N PRO A 189 1.98 -13.82 23.78
CA PRO A 189 2.36 -14.99 24.54
C PRO A 189 1.14 -15.52 25.33
N PRO A 190 0.99 -16.84 25.49
CA PRO A 190 -0.11 -17.39 26.26
C PRO A 190 -0.03 -16.88 27.70
N PHE A 191 -1.11 -16.25 28.16
CA PHE A 191 -1.25 -15.81 29.55
C PHE A 191 -1.46 -17.00 30.49
N CYS A 192 -1.27 -16.74 31.78
CA CYS A 192 -1.65 -17.64 32.86
C CYS A 192 -3.12 -18.07 32.70
N ALA A 193 -3.41 -19.37 32.80
CA ALA A 193 -4.79 -19.87 32.71
C ALA A 193 -5.69 -19.40 33.88
N ASN A 194 -5.10 -18.94 34.99
CA ASN A 194 -5.87 -18.30 36.06
C ASN A 194 -6.48 -17.00 35.52
N ARG A 195 -7.81 -16.93 35.47
CA ARG A 195 -8.57 -15.81 34.92
C ARG A 195 -8.31 -14.48 35.63
N ASN A 196 -7.84 -14.49 36.87
CA ASN A 196 -7.48 -13.29 37.61
C ASN A 196 -6.02 -12.85 37.40
N CYS A 197 -5.20 -13.68 36.75
CA CYS A 197 -3.80 -13.41 36.51
C CYS A 197 -3.57 -12.91 35.09
N ILE A 198 -2.75 -11.87 34.97
CA ILE A 198 -2.33 -11.27 33.68
C ILE A 198 -0.88 -11.59 33.33
N ARG A 199 -0.19 -12.38 34.16
CA ARG A 199 1.23 -12.73 33.94
C ARG A 199 1.34 -13.75 32.81
N PRO A 200 2.47 -13.76 32.06
CA PRO A 200 2.72 -14.80 31.07
C PRO A 200 2.79 -16.19 31.73
N ARG A 201 2.40 -17.22 30.97
CA ARG A 201 2.54 -18.62 31.40
C ARG A 201 4.00 -18.94 31.70
N ALA A 202 4.24 -19.82 32.66
CA ALA A 202 5.60 -20.23 33.02
C ALA A 202 6.33 -20.88 31.84
N THR A 203 7.63 -20.60 31.70
CA THR A 203 8.52 -21.25 30.72
C THR A 203 8.58 -22.76 30.92
N ASN A 204 8.58 -23.20 32.19
CA ASN A 204 8.46 -24.59 32.55
C ASN A 204 7.00 -25.00 32.40
N LYS A 205 6.72 -25.92 31.47
CA LYS A 205 5.37 -26.42 31.19
C LYS A 205 4.80 -27.09 32.43
N ASN A 206 3.90 -26.41 33.13
CA ASN A 206 3.05 -27.01 34.14
C ASN A 206 1.73 -27.48 33.52
N ARG A 207 1.11 -28.49 34.13
CA ARG A 207 -0.17 -29.06 33.66
C ARG A 207 -1.35 -28.10 33.81
N LEU A 208 -1.21 -26.99 34.53
CA LEU A 208 -2.30 -26.01 34.72
C LEU A 208 -2.22 -24.81 33.77
N GLY A 209 -1.14 -24.66 33.00
CA GLY A 209 -0.92 -23.47 32.18
C GLY A 209 -0.76 -22.17 32.99
N PHE A 210 -0.32 -22.26 34.24
CA PHE A 210 -0.14 -21.13 35.16
C PHE A 210 1.23 -20.45 35.03
N CYS A 211 1.32 -19.21 35.49
CA CYS A 211 2.62 -18.55 35.73
C CYS A 211 3.32 -19.17 36.95
N GLN A 212 4.61 -18.91 37.14
CA GLN A 212 5.41 -19.48 38.24
C GLN A 212 4.82 -19.12 39.62
N TYR A 213 4.31 -17.90 39.78
CA TYR A 213 3.73 -17.42 41.03
C TYR A 213 2.38 -18.09 41.36
N CYS A 214 1.50 -18.23 40.38
CA CYS A 214 0.22 -18.93 40.58
C CYS A 214 0.41 -20.44 40.75
N PHE A 215 1.45 -21.03 40.17
CA PHE A 215 1.74 -22.46 40.30
C PHE A 215 2.49 -22.81 41.59
N GLY A 216 3.28 -21.90 42.16
CA GLY A 216 4.11 -22.14 43.35
C GLY A 216 3.41 -22.87 44.50
N PRO A 217 2.20 -22.45 44.94
CA PRO A 217 1.45 -23.13 46.01
C PRO A 217 1.02 -24.57 45.69
N PHE A 218 0.99 -24.93 44.41
CA PHE A 218 0.58 -26.23 43.91
C PHE A 218 1.76 -27.11 43.49
N TRP A 219 3.00 -26.64 43.68
CA TRP A 219 4.18 -27.44 43.39
C TRP A 219 4.25 -28.69 44.29
N ILE A 220 4.48 -29.84 43.66
CA ILE A 220 4.61 -31.14 44.32
C ILE A 220 5.93 -31.74 43.84
N THR A 221 6.76 -32.20 44.77
CA THR A 221 8.02 -32.89 44.48
C THR A 221 7.84 -34.39 44.25
N GLU A 222 6.76 -34.96 44.79
CA GLU A 222 6.36 -36.35 44.60
C GLU A 222 5.70 -36.58 43.23
N ASP A 223 5.92 -37.75 42.65
CA ASP A 223 5.28 -38.14 41.39
C ASP A 223 3.76 -38.36 41.58
N ASP A 224 2.95 -37.66 40.79
CA ASP A 224 1.48 -37.71 40.81
C ASP A 224 0.94 -37.99 39.40
N PRO A 225 1.01 -39.25 38.93
CA PRO A 225 0.68 -39.60 37.55
C PRO A 225 -0.81 -39.38 37.21
N LYS A 226 -1.69 -39.30 38.21
CA LYS A 226 -3.14 -39.06 38.03
C LYS A 226 -3.57 -37.63 38.38
N ASN A 227 -2.63 -36.73 38.74
CA ASN A 227 -2.90 -35.36 39.19
C ASN A 227 -3.90 -35.25 40.35
N THR A 228 -4.10 -36.30 41.14
CA THR A 228 -5.15 -36.32 42.18
C THR A 228 -4.78 -35.40 43.35
N LYS A 229 -3.51 -35.38 43.75
CA LYS A 229 -3.00 -34.50 44.81
C LYS A 229 -3.03 -33.04 44.36
N LEU A 230 -2.72 -32.79 43.08
CA LEU A 230 -2.83 -31.47 42.47
C LEU A 230 -4.27 -30.94 42.54
N ILE A 231 -5.25 -31.74 42.10
CA ILE A 231 -6.67 -31.39 42.14
C ILE A 231 -7.14 -31.14 43.57
N GLN A 232 -6.75 -31.98 44.53
CA GLN A 232 -7.08 -31.77 45.95
C GLN A 232 -6.50 -30.47 46.53
N ARG A 233 -5.28 -30.08 46.13
CA ARG A 233 -4.70 -28.79 46.57
C ARG A 233 -5.46 -27.60 45.97
N ILE A 234 -5.83 -27.67 44.69
CA ILE A 234 -6.70 -26.67 44.05
C ILE A 234 -8.04 -26.57 44.79
N ALA A 235 -8.65 -27.72 45.09
CA ALA A 235 -9.91 -27.79 45.82
C ALA A 235 -9.83 -27.10 47.17
N ARG A 236 -8.82 -27.44 47.98
CA ARG A 236 -8.61 -26.84 49.29
C ARG A 236 -8.39 -25.32 49.20
N LYS A 237 -7.62 -24.86 48.21
CA LYS A 237 -7.33 -23.44 48.02
C LYS A 237 -8.59 -22.65 47.65
N LEU A 238 -9.37 -23.14 46.68
CA LEU A 238 -10.62 -22.50 46.28
C LEU A 238 -11.69 -22.56 47.39
N HIS A 239 -11.79 -23.68 48.10
CA HIS A 239 -12.69 -23.80 49.24
C HIS A 239 -12.35 -22.76 50.32
N SER A 240 -11.06 -22.64 50.68
CA SER A 240 -10.58 -21.62 51.63
C SER A 240 -10.85 -20.19 51.15
N GLN A 241 -10.75 -19.91 49.84
CA GLN A 241 -11.11 -18.60 49.28
C GLN A 241 -12.60 -18.28 49.44
N LEU A 242 -13.49 -19.28 49.38
CA LEU A 242 -14.93 -19.08 49.52
C LEU A 242 -15.40 -19.00 50.98
N THR A 243 -14.71 -19.68 51.89
CA THR A 243 -15.10 -19.73 53.31
C THR A 243 -14.43 -18.64 54.15
N VAL A 244 -13.11 -18.45 53.99
CA VAL A 244 -12.31 -17.50 54.79
C VAL A 244 -11.91 -16.28 53.97
N GLY A 245 -11.66 -16.46 52.67
CA GLY A 245 -11.16 -15.41 51.79
C GLY A 245 -9.64 -15.26 51.87
N CYS A 246 -9.09 -14.30 51.14
CA CYS A 246 -7.65 -14.04 51.08
C CYS A 246 -7.16 -13.03 52.13
N GLY A 247 -8.07 -12.37 52.86
CA GLY A 247 -7.76 -11.41 53.93
C GLY A 247 -7.26 -10.05 53.47
N HIS A 248 -7.42 -9.69 52.18
CA HIS A 248 -6.94 -8.43 51.62
C HIS A 248 -8.07 -7.59 51.04
N ASP A 249 -8.13 -6.31 51.38
CA ASP A 249 -9.19 -5.37 50.99
C ASP A 249 -9.15 -4.98 49.50
N TRP A 250 -7.98 -5.05 48.88
CA TRP A 250 -7.80 -4.77 47.45
C TRP A 250 -8.21 -5.94 46.55
N CYS A 251 -8.61 -7.09 47.13
CA CYS A 251 -9.01 -8.25 46.35
C CYS A 251 -10.31 -7.98 45.57
N ARG A 252 -10.27 -8.14 44.24
CA ARG A 252 -11.43 -7.97 43.35
C ARG A 252 -11.96 -9.28 42.77
N ASN A 253 -11.57 -10.42 43.35
CA ASN A 253 -12.01 -11.73 42.87
C ASN A 253 -13.43 -12.04 43.36
N LYS A 254 -14.38 -12.21 42.43
CA LYS A 254 -15.79 -12.56 42.71
C LYS A 254 -15.94 -13.88 43.49
N TYR A 255 -14.94 -14.76 43.43
CA TYR A 255 -14.90 -16.05 44.14
C TYR A 255 -14.07 -15.99 45.43
N CYS A 256 -13.99 -14.81 46.07
CA CYS A 256 -13.30 -14.61 47.33
C CYS A 256 -14.23 -13.99 48.37
N ALA A 257 -14.32 -14.60 49.56
CA ALA A 257 -15.12 -14.09 50.67
C ALA A 257 -14.69 -12.68 51.11
N SER A 258 -13.39 -12.35 51.03
CA SER A 258 -12.88 -11.02 51.39
C SER A 258 -13.36 -9.93 50.44
N CYS A 259 -13.61 -10.26 49.17
CA CYS A 259 -14.16 -9.31 48.19
C CYS A 259 -15.67 -9.10 48.38
N ASN A 260 -16.41 -10.20 48.57
CA ASN A 260 -17.87 -10.14 48.68
C ASN A 260 -18.36 -9.77 50.09
N LYS A 261 -17.47 -9.78 51.09
CA LYS A 261 -17.78 -9.60 52.53
C LYS A 261 -18.81 -10.59 53.09
N GLU A 262 -19.08 -11.65 52.33
CA GLU A 262 -20.01 -12.73 52.66
C GLU A 262 -19.25 -14.06 52.66
N PRO A 263 -18.72 -14.49 53.83
CA PRO A 263 -18.11 -15.81 53.95
C PRO A 263 -19.18 -16.88 53.77
N LYS A 264 -18.93 -17.82 52.86
CA LYS A 264 -19.85 -18.92 52.62
C LYS A 264 -19.60 -20.02 53.65
N ASP A 265 -20.67 -20.64 54.12
CA ASP A 265 -20.55 -21.84 54.93
C ASP A 265 -19.92 -22.98 54.11
N ALA A 266 -19.34 -23.96 54.81
CA ALA A 266 -18.59 -25.06 54.16
C ALA A 266 -19.45 -25.85 53.15
N THR A 267 -20.76 -26.00 53.43
CA THR A 267 -21.68 -26.77 52.57
C THR A 267 -22.00 -25.99 51.29
N THR A 268 -22.29 -24.69 51.39
CA THR A 268 -22.52 -23.83 50.23
C THR A 268 -21.25 -23.62 49.41
N ALA A 269 -20.09 -23.44 50.06
CA ALA A 269 -18.80 -23.35 49.38
C ALA A 269 -18.47 -24.62 48.59
N ALA A 270 -18.68 -25.80 49.17
CA ALA A 270 -18.51 -27.08 48.48
C ALA A 270 -19.48 -27.21 47.28
N SER A 271 -20.74 -26.82 47.44
CA SER A 271 -21.76 -26.88 46.39
C SER A 271 -21.41 -26.01 45.17
N LEU A 272 -20.81 -24.83 45.39
CA LEU A 272 -20.34 -23.95 44.32
C LEU A 272 -19.02 -24.42 43.69
N LEU A 273 -18.21 -25.14 44.46
CA LEU A 273 -16.89 -25.61 44.03
C LEU A 273 -16.96 -26.89 43.19
N ILE A 274 -17.89 -27.80 43.49
CA ILE A 274 -18.05 -29.09 42.80
C ILE A 274 -18.15 -28.93 41.27
N PRO A 275 -18.98 -28.01 40.72
CA PRO A 275 -19.06 -27.77 39.28
C PRO A 275 -17.74 -27.32 38.66
N MET A 276 -16.92 -26.55 39.39
CA MET A 276 -15.62 -26.06 38.91
C MET A 276 -14.55 -27.14 38.90
N ILE A 277 -14.62 -28.11 39.82
CA ILE A 277 -13.60 -29.16 39.98
C ILE A 277 -13.90 -30.41 39.18
N LYS A 278 -15.18 -30.78 39.05
CA LYS A 278 -15.61 -31.98 38.31
C LYS A 278 -15.04 -32.12 36.90
N PRO A 279 -14.87 -31.05 36.08
CA PRO A 279 -14.25 -31.16 34.76
C PRO A 279 -12.72 -31.24 34.78
N LEU A 280 -12.06 -30.79 35.85
CA LEU A 280 -10.59 -30.68 35.92
C LEU A 280 -9.83 -31.99 35.64
N PRO A 281 -10.22 -33.17 36.17
CA PRO A 281 -9.50 -34.42 35.85
C PRO A 281 -9.50 -34.73 34.35
N ARG A 282 -10.62 -34.45 33.66
CA ARG A 282 -10.76 -34.66 32.22
C ARG A 282 -9.95 -33.61 31.45
N GLU A 283 -9.99 -32.36 31.86
CA GLU A 283 -9.22 -31.28 31.21
C GLU A 283 -7.71 -31.49 31.34
N LEU A 284 -7.24 -31.95 32.49
CA LEU A 284 -5.82 -32.24 32.73
C LEU A 284 -5.29 -33.44 31.94
N SER A 285 -6.18 -34.31 31.47
CA SER A 285 -5.83 -35.42 30.59
C SER A 285 -5.60 -34.99 29.13
N LEU A 286 -6.03 -33.78 28.74
CA LEU A 286 -5.83 -33.26 27.39
C LEU A 286 -4.36 -32.87 27.15
N PRO A 287 -3.89 -32.90 25.88
CA PRO A 287 -2.52 -32.50 25.53
C PRO A 287 -2.19 -31.03 25.88
N GLN A 288 -3.20 -30.16 25.84
CA GLN A 288 -3.08 -28.74 26.19
C GLN A 288 -4.21 -28.33 27.16
N PRO A 289 -4.03 -28.57 28.47
CA PRO A 289 -5.02 -28.20 29.48
C PRO A 289 -5.11 -26.67 29.62
N ASN A 290 -6.33 -26.15 29.67
CA ASN A 290 -6.63 -24.73 29.93
C ASN A 290 -7.79 -24.60 30.91
N PRO A 291 -7.59 -24.95 32.19
CA PRO A 291 -8.66 -24.97 33.18
C PRO A 291 -9.09 -23.55 33.57
N GLU A 292 -10.39 -23.32 33.64
CA GLU A 292 -10.96 -22.04 34.07
C GLU A 292 -10.94 -21.93 35.60
N LEU A 293 -9.86 -21.37 36.13
CA LEU A 293 -9.65 -21.21 37.57
C LEU A 293 -9.58 -19.73 37.95
N HIS A 294 -10.24 -19.37 39.05
CA HIS A 294 -10.32 -18.01 39.58
C HIS A 294 -9.62 -17.91 40.95
N LEU A 295 -8.30 -17.99 40.94
CA LEU A 295 -7.49 -17.90 42.16
C LEU A 295 -7.20 -16.45 42.49
N CYS A 296 -7.17 -16.11 43.77
CA CYS A 296 -6.71 -14.79 44.20
C CYS A 296 -5.23 -14.59 43.83
N VAL A 297 -4.90 -13.38 43.40
CA VAL A 297 -3.56 -12.95 42.98
C VAL A 297 -3.10 -11.78 43.85
N ASP A 298 -1.92 -11.24 43.59
CA ASP A 298 -1.34 -10.11 44.32
C ASP A 298 -1.98 -8.75 43.95
N GLU A 299 -1.68 -7.71 44.74
CA GLU A 299 -2.22 -6.36 44.55
C GLU A 299 -1.87 -5.80 43.18
N THR A 300 -0.61 -5.94 42.75
CA THR A 300 -0.12 -5.36 41.50
C THR A 300 -0.84 -5.94 40.28
N THR A 301 -1.07 -7.26 40.27
CA THR A 301 -1.78 -7.93 39.18
C THR A 301 -3.27 -7.61 39.20
N THR A 302 -3.87 -7.50 40.39
CA THR A 302 -5.28 -7.11 40.54
C THR A 302 -5.51 -5.68 40.02
N ARG A 303 -4.63 -4.74 40.38
CA ARG A 303 -4.68 -3.34 39.92
C ARG A 303 -4.50 -3.22 38.41
N LYS A 304 -3.43 -3.81 37.86
CA LYS A 304 -3.14 -3.78 36.42
C LYS A 304 -4.24 -4.45 35.59
N LYS A 305 -4.81 -5.56 36.09
CA LYS A 305 -5.92 -6.23 35.42
C LYS A 305 -7.15 -5.33 35.32
N PHE A 306 -7.50 -4.65 36.42
CA PHE A 306 -8.63 -3.72 36.41
C PHE A 306 -8.44 -2.58 35.41
N LEU A 307 -7.25 -1.98 35.38
CA LEU A 307 -6.92 -0.95 34.38
C LEU A 307 -6.99 -1.50 32.95
N ALA A 308 -6.55 -2.75 32.73
CA ALA A 308 -6.61 -3.37 31.41
C ALA A 308 -8.03 -3.70 30.96
N GLU A 309 -8.90 -4.14 31.87
CA GLU A 309 -10.33 -4.37 31.60
C GLU A 309 -11.02 -3.04 31.26
N PHE A 310 -10.75 -1.98 32.01
CA PHE A 310 -11.26 -0.63 31.72
C PHE A 310 -10.81 -0.10 30.35
N LEU A 311 -9.52 -0.29 30.01
CA LEU A 311 -8.97 0.12 28.72
C LEU A 311 -9.57 -0.68 27.56
N MET A 312 -9.83 -1.97 27.77
CA MET A 312 -10.50 -2.83 26.80
C MET A 312 -11.95 -2.38 26.56
N GLU A 313 -12.69 -2.05 27.62
CA GLU A 313 -14.07 -1.54 27.52
C GLU A 313 -14.15 -0.19 26.80
N THR A 314 -13.17 0.69 27.04
CA THR A 314 -13.11 2.02 26.43
C THR A 314 -12.74 1.96 24.95
N THR A 315 -11.80 1.08 24.58
CA THR A 315 -11.26 1.03 23.21
C THR A 315 -12.01 0.06 22.30
N GLN A 316 -12.65 -0.99 22.81
CA GLN A 316 -13.46 -2.02 22.11
C GLN A 316 -12.81 -2.79 20.94
N HIS A 317 -11.66 -2.36 20.42
CA HIS A 317 -11.01 -2.93 19.24
C HIS A 317 -9.83 -3.87 19.59
N TYR A 318 -9.38 -3.86 20.85
CA TYR A 318 -8.19 -4.59 21.30
C TYR A 318 -8.54 -5.70 22.30
N GLU A 319 -7.80 -6.80 22.25
CA GLU A 319 -7.93 -7.89 23.21
C GLU A 319 -7.31 -7.53 24.57
N LEU A 320 -7.83 -8.12 25.65
CA LEU A 320 -7.36 -7.86 27.03
C LEU A 320 -5.83 -8.02 27.16
N GLY A 321 -5.25 -9.02 26.48
CA GLY A 321 -3.81 -9.26 26.55
C GLY A 321 -2.95 -8.13 25.97
N TRP A 322 -3.44 -7.42 24.95
CA TRP A 322 -2.76 -6.24 24.41
C TRP A 322 -2.89 -5.06 25.38
N CYS A 323 -4.05 -4.90 26.00
CA CYS A 323 -4.30 -3.86 27.01
C CYS A 323 -3.38 -4.05 28.22
N VAL A 324 -3.21 -5.29 28.69
CA VAL A 324 -2.24 -5.64 29.75
C VAL A 324 -0.83 -5.22 29.37
N LYS A 325 -0.38 -5.60 28.16
CA LYS A 325 0.99 -5.28 27.70
C LYS A 325 1.21 -3.77 27.57
N ALA A 326 0.20 -3.02 27.16
CA ALA A 326 0.25 -1.57 27.07
C ALA A 326 0.45 -0.92 28.45
N ILE A 327 -0.32 -1.37 29.44
CA ILE A 327 -0.24 -0.89 30.83
C ILE A 327 1.11 -1.23 31.47
N GLU A 328 1.66 -2.41 31.16
CA GLU A 328 3.01 -2.79 31.61
C GLU A 328 4.11 -1.94 30.97
N ALA A 329 3.96 -1.56 29.69
CA ALA A 329 4.93 -0.75 28.98
C ALA A 329 4.93 0.73 29.42
N GLU A 330 3.74 1.29 29.68
CA GLU A 330 3.55 2.72 29.98
C GLU A 330 3.35 3.01 31.48
N GLN A 331 3.76 2.09 32.36
CA GLN A 331 3.73 2.25 33.82
C GLN A 331 2.36 2.70 34.38
N GLU A 332 1.28 2.10 33.86
CA GLU A 332 -0.11 2.30 34.34
C GLU A 332 -0.76 3.66 33.98
N ASP A 333 -0.19 4.43 33.06
CA ASP A 333 -0.83 5.61 32.44
C ASP A 333 -1.80 5.16 31.31
N LEU A 334 -3.09 5.47 31.46
CA LEU A 334 -4.14 5.04 30.52
C LEU A 334 -4.05 5.73 29.15
N ASP A 335 -3.75 7.03 29.12
CA ASP A 335 -3.71 7.80 27.86
C ASP A 335 -2.50 7.37 27.02
N ARG A 336 -1.36 7.18 27.68
CA ARG A 336 -0.16 6.66 27.01
C ARG A 336 -0.34 5.20 26.59
N ALA A 337 -0.98 4.38 27.42
CA ALA A 337 -1.28 3.00 27.07
C ALA A 337 -2.18 2.91 25.82
N GLN A 338 -3.17 3.80 25.66
CA GLN A 338 -3.99 3.87 24.44
C GLN A 338 -3.14 4.23 23.21
N ALA A 339 -2.30 5.27 23.31
CA ALA A 339 -1.41 5.65 22.22
C ALA A 339 -0.40 4.53 21.87
N TRP A 340 0.04 3.76 22.87
CA TRP A 340 0.90 2.59 22.69
C TRP A 340 0.17 1.48 21.91
N LEU A 341 -1.10 1.21 22.24
CA LEU A 341 -1.92 0.21 21.53
C LEU A 341 -2.05 0.56 20.05
N ASP A 342 -2.38 1.81 19.72
CA ASP A 342 -2.56 2.24 18.33
C ASP A 342 -1.31 2.08 17.47
N ARG A 343 -0.13 2.24 18.10
CA ARG A 343 1.17 2.14 17.45
C ARG A 343 1.65 0.70 17.33
N ASN A 344 1.38 -0.16 18.32
CA ASN A 344 2.04 -1.45 18.49
C ASN A 344 1.12 -2.67 18.38
N ALA A 345 -0.18 -2.54 18.68
CA ALA A 345 -1.09 -3.68 18.66
C ALA A 345 -1.63 -3.97 17.23
N PRO A 346 -1.88 -5.24 16.89
CA PRO A 346 -2.58 -5.59 15.67
C PRO A 346 -3.99 -4.97 15.69
N ARG A 347 -4.41 -4.41 14.55
CA ARG A 347 -5.81 -4.00 14.37
C ARG A 347 -6.61 -5.26 14.01
N LYS A 348 -7.75 -5.44 14.66
CA LYS A 348 -8.74 -6.44 14.27
C LYS A 348 -9.44 -6.05 12.97
#